data_AF-A0AAV4GYC7-F1
#
_entry.id   AF-A0AAV4GYC7-F1
#
_cell.length_a   1.000
_cell.length_b   1.000
_cell.length_c   1.000
_cell.angle_alpha   90.00
_cell.angle_beta   90.00
_cell.angle_gamma   90.00
#
_symmetry.space_group_name_H-M   'P 1'
#
loop_
_entity.id
_entity.type
_entity.pdbx_description
1 polymer ?
#
loop_
_entity_poly.entity_id
_entity_poly.type
_entity_poly.pdbx_seq_one_letter_code
_entity_poly.pdbx_strand_id
1 'polypeptide(L)'
;MQKKINILKQFCEKWGLKVNVAAATPELAASISSDKNNPLGLNEAVTLTCTGSGGTAPLEYAIRLQSDTTTPTYVSENTLAIPTNSVGTRPYVCDVKDANGNTKTSKPISLEYVDALTVGISGSPEGDITVNTNVEITCKAAGGTGPYSYVIQKAGLQAGTESTLTDTSSTAGQMTYKCIVTDAGAGGATAESPELSVNFI
;
A
#
# COMPACT_ATOMS: atom_id res chain seq x y z
N MET A 1 -9.45 20.60 39.36
CA MET A 1 -8.97 21.90 38.84
C MET A 1 -10.06 22.96 38.78
N GLN A 2 -11.28 22.66 38.30
CA GLN A 2 -12.39 23.61 38.18
C GLN A 2 -12.79 24.36 39.48
N LYS A 3 -12.80 23.68 40.64
CA LYS A 3 -13.12 24.31 41.94
C LYS A 3 -12.09 25.37 42.38
N LYS A 4 -10.79 25.17 42.10
CA LYS A 4 -9.74 26.17 42.44
C LYS A 4 -9.82 27.40 41.53
N ILE A 5 -10.19 27.21 40.26
CA ILE A 5 -10.36 28.30 39.27
C ILE A 5 -11.53 29.21 39.65
N ASN A 6 -12.64 28.66 40.16
CA ASN A 6 -13.79 29.48 40.58
C ASN A 6 -13.51 30.36 41.81
N ILE A 7 -12.69 29.88 42.76
CA ILE A 7 -12.32 30.66 43.96
C ILE A 7 -11.41 31.85 43.59
N LEU A 8 -10.48 31.67 42.66
CA LEU A 8 -9.59 32.74 42.17
C LEU A 8 -10.33 33.83 41.39
N LYS A 9 -11.37 33.47 40.62
CA LYS A 9 -12.25 34.45 39.94
C LYS A 9 -13.01 35.33 40.93
N GLN A 10 -13.66 34.73 41.94
CA GLN A 10 -14.38 35.47 43.00
C GLN A 10 -13.48 36.41 43.80
N PHE A 11 -12.22 36.04 44.02
CA PHE A 11 -11.28 36.90 44.74
C PHE A 11 -10.86 38.13 43.92
N CYS A 12 -10.69 37.99 42.60
CA CYS A 12 -10.21 39.09 41.75
C CYS A 12 -11.30 40.11 41.37
N GLU A 13 -12.56 39.67 41.25
CA GLU A 13 -13.72 40.55 41.04
C GLU A 13 -13.90 41.57 42.19
N LYS A 14 -13.54 41.17 43.42
CA LYS A 14 -13.61 42.04 44.62
C LYS A 14 -12.57 43.17 44.64
N TRP A 15 -11.48 43.06 43.87
CA TRP A 15 -10.34 44.00 43.89
C TRP A 15 -10.06 44.67 42.54
N GLY A 16 -10.96 44.54 41.55
CA GLY A 16 -10.78 45.16 40.23
C GLY A 16 -9.60 44.58 39.41
N LEU A 17 -9.08 43.42 39.80
CA LEU A 17 -8.02 42.72 39.08
C LEU A 17 -8.64 41.95 37.91
N LYS A 18 -8.34 42.35 36.68
CA LYS A 18 -8.74 41.59 35.48
C LYS A 18 -7.93 40.29 35.42
N VAL A 19 -8.53 39.17 35.80
CA VAL A 19 -7.94 37.86 35.53
C VAL A 19 -8.17 37.54 34.07
N ASN A 20 -7.13 37.67 33.26
CA ASN A 20 -7.13 37.11 31.92
C ASN A 20 -6.93 35.60 32.05
N VAL A 21 -8.02 34.85 32.19
CA VAL A 21 -7.96 33.39 32.11
C VAL A 21 -7.77 33.04 30.64
N ALA A 22 -6.50 32.89 30.23
CA ALA A 22 -6.19 32.34 28.92
C ALA A 22 -6.88 30.97 28.79
N ALA A 23 -7.60 30.76 27.68
CA ALA A 23 -8.15 29.45 27.37
C ALA A 23 -7.01 28.43 27.36
N ALA A 24 -7.21 27.28 28.01
CA ALA A 24 -6.21 26.23 27.99
C ALA A 24 -5.96 25.82 26.54
N THR A 25 -4.70 25.91 26.09
CA THR A 25 -4.29 25.41 24.76
C THR A 25 -4.61 23.92 24.68
N PRO A 26 -5.26 23.44 23.59
CA PRO A 26 -5.53 22.02 23.43
C PRO A 26 -4.23 21.22 23.46
N GLU A 27 -4.26 19.97 23.93
CA GLU A 27 -3.07 19.11 23.92
C GLU A 27 -2.58 18.88 22.48
N LEU A 28 -1.26 18.89 22.28
CA LEU A 28 -0.65 18.64 21.00
C LEU A 28 -0.91 17.19 20.53
N ALA A 29 -1.44 17.05 19.32
CA ALA A 29 -1.71 15.78 18.68
C ALA A 29 -1.05 15.70 17.29
N ALA A 30 -0.78 14.47 16.85
CA ALA A 30 -0.15 14.18 15.56
C ALA A 30 -0.84 12.99 14.89
N SER A 31 -1.09 13.11 13.58
CA SER A 31 -1.54 12.03 12.72
C SER A 31 -0.80 12.07 11.38
N ILE A 32 -0.79 10.94 10.68
CA ILE A 32 -0.21 10.79 9.35
C ILE A 32 -1.18 10.04 8.45
N SER A 33 -1.24 10.44 7.19
CA SER A 33 -2.06 9.79 6.15
C SER A 33 -1.30 9.68 4.84
N SER A 34 -1.75 8.77 3.98
CA SER A 34 -1.27 8.57 2.61
C SER A 34 -2.35 8.99 1.62
N ASP A 35 -1.96 9.53 0.48
CA ASP A 35 -2.85 9.79 -0.66
C ASP A 35 -3.20 8.50 -1.45
N LYS A 36 -2.41 7.45 -1.28
CA LYS A 36 -2.63 6.12 -1.87
C LYS A 36 -2.93 5.07 -0.81
N ASN A 37 -3.61 4.01 -1.25
CA ASN A 37 -3.86 2.81 -0.46
C ASN A 37 -2.91 1.69 -0.89
N ASN A 38 -2.55 0.83 0.05
CA ASN A 38 -1.83 -0.39 -0.26
C ASN A 38 -2.74 -1.41 -0.96
N PRO A 39 -2.14 -2.37 -1.67
CA PRO A 39 -0.71 -2.46 -2.03
C PRO A 39 -0.36 -1.47 -3.16
N LEU A 40 0.91 -1.08 -3.24
CA LEU A 40 1.44 -0.10 -4.19
C LEU A 40 2.33 -0.78 -5.24
N GLY A 41 2.25 -0.31 -6.48
CA GLY A 41 3.14 -0.76 -7.55
C GLY A 41 4.57 -0.21 -7.38
N LEU A 42 5.56 -0.93 -7.90
CA LEU A 42 6.93 -0.42 -7.97
C LEU A 42 6.97 0.93 -8.72
N ASN A 43 7.61 1.94 -8.13
CA ASN A 43 7.67 3.33 -8.60
C ASN A 43 6.36 4.14 -8.53
N GLU A 44 5.33 3.64 -7.86
CA GLU A 44 4.15 4.44 -7.59
C GLU A 44 4.50 5.60 -6.64
N ALA A 45 4.27 6.84 -7.10
CA ALA A 45 4.50 8.03 -6.28
C ALA A 45 3.43 8.14 -5.20
N VAL A 46 3.88 8.29 -3.95
CA VAL A 46 3.03 8.47 -2.76
C VAL A 46 3.41 9.74 -2.05
N THR A 47 2.41 10.49 -1.62
CA THR A 47 2.57 11.66 -0.76
C THR A 47 2.02 11.36 0.62
N LEU A 48 2.90 11.37 1.62
CA LEU A 48 2.46 11.34 3.01
C LEU A 48 2.15 12.75 3.49
N THR A 49 1.05 12.89 4.24
CA THR A 49 0.65 14.15 4.86
C THR A 49 0.63 13.98 6.37
N CYS A 50 1.36 14.84 7.06
CA CYS A 50 1.29 14.98 8.49
C CYS A 50 0.25 16.03 8.89
N THR A 51 -0.53 15.73 9.93
CA THR A 51 -1.48 16.66 10.52
C THR A 51 -1.19 16.83 11.99
N GLY A 52 -1.05 18.09 12.42
CA GLY A 52 -0.93 18.48 13.82
C GLY A 52 -2.13 19.27 14.29
N SER A 53 -2.53 19.10 15.54
CA SER A 53 -3.58 19.92 16.17
C SER A 53 -3.28 20.17 17.63
N GLY A 54 -3.86 21.22 18.21
CA GLY A 54 -3.52 21.69 19.55
C GLY A 54 -2.14 22.33 19.63
N GLY A 55 -1.58 22.40 20.84
CA GLY A 55 -0.30 23.05 21.13
C GLY A 55 -0.32 24.57 20.90
N THR A 56 0.88 25.14 20.83
CA THR A 56 1.10 26.57 20.50
C THR A 56 1.63 26.72 19.09
N ALA A 57 0.93 27.47 18.25
CA ALA A 57 1.36 27.77 16.89
C ALA A 57 2.61 28.69 16.87
N PRO A 58 3.44 28.68 15.80
CA PRO A 58 3.35 27.77 14.65
C PRO A 58 3.72 26.33 14.99
N LEU A 59 3.15 25.38 14.25
CA LEU A 59 3.53 23.97 14.31
C LEU A 59 4.57 23.66 13.23
N GLU A 60 5.51 22.79 13.55
CA GLU A 60 6.49 22.25 12.62
C GLU A 60 6.40 20.71 12.60
N TYR A 61 6.79 20.12 11.48
CA TYR A 61 6.55 18.72 11.15
C TYR A 61 7.83 18.01 10.75
N ALA A 62 7.90 16.71 11.03
CA ALA A 62 8.91 15.81 10.49
C ALA A 62 8.26 14.46 10.16
N ILE A 63 8.32 14.04 8.89
CA ILE A 63 7.90 12.71 8.45
C ILE A 63 9.16 11.86 8.27
N ARG A 64 9.18 10.67 8.87
CA ARG A 64 10.34 9.76 8.81
C ARG A 64 9.94 8.30 8.87
N LEU A 65 10.87 7.43 8.50
CA LEU A 65 10.73 6.00 8.75
C LEU A 65 10.63 5.76 10.25
N GLN A 66 9.76 4.85 10.67
CA GLN A 66 9.59 4.52 12.09
C GLN A 66 10.89 4.00 12.71
N SER A 67 11.72 3.31 11.93
CA SER A 67 13.03 2.80 12.35
C SER A 67 14.12 3.86 12.46
N ASP A 68 13.90 5.07 11.94
CA ASP A 68 14.88 6.16 12.02
C ASP A 68 14.90 6.72 13.44
N THR A 69 16.03 6.55 14.13
CA THR A 69 16.25 7.00 15.50
C THR A 69 17.02 8.32 15.60
N THR A 70 17.34 8.94 14.47
CA THR A 70 18.01 10.24 14.44
C THR A 70 17.09 11.35 14.97
N THR A 71 17.68 12.46 15.42
CA THR A 71 16.91 13.62 15.87
C THR A 71 16.14 14.21 14.68
N PRO A 72 14.79 14.33 14.75
CA PRO A 72 14.00 14.84 13.63
C PRO A 72 14.38 16.28 13.27
N THR A 73 14.48 16.55 11.97
CA THR A 73 14.57 17.91 11.45
C THR A 73 13.17 18.42 11.16
N TYR A 74 12.73 19.41 11.92
CA TYR A 74 11.39 19.98 11.82
C TYR A 74 11.33 21.09 10.77
N VAL A 75 10.29 21.08 9.94
CA VAL A 75 10.02 22.07 8.88
C VAL A 75 8.55 22.50 8.90
N SER A 76 8.22 23.62 8.24
CA SER A 76 6.84 24.08 8.13
C SER A 76 6.00 23.28 7.12
N GLU A 77 6.66 22.63 6.15
CA GLU A 77 6.01 21.75 5.16
C GLU A 77 5.52 20.48 5.86
N ASN A 78 4.25 20.13 5.66
CA ASN A 78 3.62 19.00 6.32
C ASN A 78 3.48 17.79 5.40
N THR A 79 4.02 17.84 4.19
CA THR A 79 3.99 16.75 3.21
C THR A 79 5.37 16.20 2.91
N LEU A 80 5.43 14.92 2.57
CA LEU A 80 6.64 14.26 2.08
C LEU A 80 6.28 13.37 0.90
N ALA A 81 6.87 13.67 -0.25
CA ALA A 81 6.88 12.76 -1.40
C ALA A 81 7.85 11.61 -1.10
N ILE A 82 7.34 10.38 -1.11
CA ILE A 82 8.15 9.20 -0.86
C ILE A 82 8.90 8.84 -2.15
N PRO A 83 10.23 8.69 -2.12
CA PRO A 83 11.00 8.30 -3.29
C PRO A 83 10.61 6.88 -3.74
N THR A 84 10.86 6.58 -5.01
CA THR A 84 10.64 5.26 -5.60
C THR A 84 11.24 4.16 -4.72
N ASN A 85 10.39 3.27 -4.21
CA ASN A 85 10.78 2.28 -3.21
C ASN A 85 11.15 0.93 -3.83
N SER A 86 11.97 0.18 -3.09
CA SER A 86 12.09 -1.27 -3.26
C SER A 86 10.84 -1.97 -2.72
N VAL A 87 10.58 -3.18 -3.19
CA VAL A 87 9.57 -4.10 -2.63
C VAL A 87 9.70 -4.22 -1.11
N GLY A 88 8.54 -4.29 -0.44
CA GLY A 88 8.42 -4.51 0.98
C GLY A 88 7.58 -3.47 1.72
N THR A 89 7.37 -3.73 3.00
CA THR A 89 6.58 -2.87 3.89
C THR A 89 7.47 -1.87 4.63
N ARG A 90 7.13 -0.59 4.56
CA ARG A 90 7.84 0.51 5.21
C ARG A 90 6.90 1.32 6.10
N PRO A 91 7.03 1.24 7.43
CA PRO A 91 6.27 2.08 8.35
C PRO A 91 6.87 3.49 8.45
N TYR A 92 6.01 4.49 8.36
CA TYR A 92 6.33 5.91 8.53
C TYR A 92 5.55 6.48 9.71
N VAL A 93 6.16 7.44 10.40
CA VAL A 93 5.54 8.22 11.47
C VAL A 93 5.66 9.70 11.16
N CYS A 94 4.79 10.51 11.75
CA CYS A 94 4.99 11.94 11.81
C CYS A 94 5.25 12.39 13.25
N ASP A 95 6.26 13.25 13.41
CA ASP A 95 6.44 14.07 14.61
C ASP A 95 5.96 15.49 14.35
N VAL A 96 5.16 16.02 15.28
CA VAL A 96 4.73 17.43 15.31
C VAL A 96 5.41 18.11 16.49
N LYS A 97 5.95 19.31 16.28
CA LYS A 97 6.53 20.17 17.31
C LYS A 97 5.78 21.49 17.36
N ASP A 98 5.46 21.96 18.57
CA ASP A 98 4.85 23.26 18.79
C ASP A 98 5.90 24.35 19.07
N ALA A 99 5.50 25.62 19.07
CA ALA A 99 6.39 26.76 19.28
C ALA A 99 7.03 26.81 20.69
N ASN A 100 6.49 26.07 21.66
CA ASN A 100 7.06 25.93 23.00
C ASN A 100 8.05 24.75 23.09
N GLY A 101 8.25 24.01 22.00
CA GLY A 101 9.15 22.86 21.93
C GLY A 101 8.51 21.53 22.37
N ASN A 102 7.21 21.48 22.61
CA ASN A 102 6.52 20.21 22.89
C ASN A 102 6.44 19.38 21.61
N THR A 103 6.65 18.07 21.71
CA THR A 103 6.62 17.16 20.57
C THR A 103 5.62 16.04 20.76
N LYS A 104 4.97 15.62 19.66
CA LYS A 104 4.14 14.41 19.64
C LYS A 104 4.37 13.59 18.38
N THR A 105 4.47 12.27 18.54
CA THR A 105 4.59 11.31 17.44
C THR A 105 3.24 10.66 17.15
N SER A 106 2.90 10.51 15.87
CA SER A 106 1.69 9.83 15.41
C SER A 106 1.78 8.31 15.60
N LYS A 107 0.63 7.63 15.43
CA LYS A 107 0.65 6.20 15.07
C LYS A 107 1.29 6.03 13.69
N PRO A 108 1.95 4.89 13.41
CA PRO A 108 2.57 4.66 12.12
C PRO A 108 1.52 4.37 11.04
N ILE A 109 1.87 4.72 9.80
CA ILE A 109 1.22 4.21 8.58
C ILE A 109 2.24 3.38 7.81
N SER A 110 1.85 2.21 7.31
CA SER A 110 2.73 1.35 6.53
C SER A 110 2.42 1.47 5.05
N LEU A 111 3.45 1.72 4.23
CA LEU A 111 3.37 1.62 2.78
C LEU A 111 3.91 0.25 2.35
N GLU A 112 3.19 -0.45 1.50
CA GLU A 112 3.54 -1.80 1.03
C GLU A 112 3.73 -1.79 -0.47
N TYR A 113 4.97 -1.96 -0.92
CA TYR A 113 5.31 -2.03 -2.35
C TYR A 113 5.46 -3.48 -2.78
N VAL A 114 4.79 -3.85 -3.87
CA VAL A 114 4.86 -5.18 -4.49
C VAL A 114 5.46 -5.08 -5.89
N ASP A 115 6.08 -6.16 -6.35
CA ASP A 115 6.48 -6.28 -7.76
C ASP A 115 5.27 -6.23 -8.68
N ALA A 116 5.47 -5.88 -9.95
CA ALA A 116 4.40 -6.00 -10.94
C ALA A 116 3.97 -7.46 -11.11
N LEU A 117 2.68 -7.69 -11.34
CA LEU A 117 2.16 -9.02 -11.65
C LEU A 117 2.78 -9.52 -12.97
N THR A 118 3.35 -10.72 -12.93
CA THR A 118 3.91 -11.42 -14.08
C THR A 118 3.32 -12.82 -14.18
N VAL A 119 3.15 -13.31 -15.41
CA VAL A 119 2.51 -14.60 -15.68
C VAL A 119 3.37 -15.42 -16.63
N GLY A 120 3.64 -16.66 -16.24
CA GLY A 120 4.23 -17.69 -17.09
C GLY A 120 3.19 -18.76 -17.44
N ILE A 121 3.39 -19.40 -18.58
CA ILE A 121 2.64 -20.57 -19.02
C ILE A 121 3.63 -21.64 -19.49
N SER A 122 3.31 -22.91 -19.25
CA SER A 122 4.11 -24.06 -19.67
C SER A 122 3.20 -25.25 -19.97
N GLY A 123 3.69 -26.21 -20.77
CA GLY A 123 2.98 -27.42 -21.14
C GLY A 123 3.86 -28.66 -20.92
N SER A 124 3.27 -29.75 -20.46
CA SER A 124 3.96 -31.03 -20.27
C SER A 124 3.11 -32.19 -20.78
N PRO A 125 3.61 -33.09 -21.65
CA PRO A 125 4.98 -33.12 -22.18
C PRO A 125 5.28 -31.98 -23.16
N GLU A 126 6.56 -31.66 -23.34
CA GLU A 126 7.05 -30.67 -24.31
C GLU A 126 7.35 -31.32 -25.68
N GLY A 127 7.34 -30.53 -26.75
CA GLY A 127 7.67 -30.97 -28.10
C GLY A 127 6.46 -31.45 -28.91
N ASP A 128 6.69 -32.36 -29.85
CA ASP A 128 5.63 -33.01 -30.63
C ASP A 128 4.94 -34.08 -29.80
N ILE A 129 3.61 -33.94 -29.64
CA ILE A 129 2.80 -34.79 -28.78
C ILE A 129 1.93 -35.69 -29.66
N THR A 130 2.01 -37.01 -29.48
CA THR A 130 1.12 -37.93 -30.21
C THR A 130 -0.35 -37.62 -29.91
N VAL A 131 -1.20 -37.58 -30.94
CA VAL A 131 -2.66 -37.42 -30.78
C VAL A 131 -3.24 -38.39 -29.73
N ASN A 132 -4.24 -37.90 -28.99
CA ASN A 132 -4.87 -38.56 -27.84
C ASN A 132 -3.96 -38.74 -26.61
N THR A 133 -2.79 -38.09 -26.58
CA THR A 133 -2.00 -37.95 -25.35
C THR A 133 -2.49 -36.74 -24.58
N ASN A 134 -2.50 -36.84 -23.25
CA ASN A 134 -2.83 -35.70 -22.40
C ASN A 134 -1.62 -34.76 -22.30
N VAL A 135 -1.89 -33.46 -22.38
CA VAL A 135 -0.95 -32.39 -22.04
C VAL A 135 -1.48 -31.63 -20.82
N GLU A 136 -0.63 -31.39 -19.84
CA GLU A 136 -0.91 -30.52 -18.71
C GLU A 136 -0.37 -29.13 -19.01
N ILE A 137 -1.28 -28.16 -19.07
CA ILE A 137 -0.96 -26.74 -19.19
C ILE A 137 -0.94 -26.15 -17.79
N THR A 138 0.15 -25.47 -17.42
CA THR A 138 0.34 -24.86 -16.11
C THR A 138 0.58 -23.37 -16.24
N CYS A 139 -0.23 -22.59 -15.53
CA CYS A 139 -0.04 -21.16 -15.29
C CYS A 139 0.75 -20.94 -14.00
N LYS A 140 1.64 -19.95 -14.02
CA LYS A 140 2.35 -19.49 -12.83
C LYS A 140 2.30 -17.98 -12.73
N ALA A 141 1.88 -17.47 -11.58
CA ALA A 141 1.88 -16.04 -11.27
C ALA A 141 3.00 -15.68 -10.28
N ALA A 142 3.56 -14.50 -10.42
CA ALA A 142 4.53 -13.91 -9.49
C ALA A 142 4.39 -12.38 -9.44
N GLY A 143 4.78 -11.75 -8.33
CA GLY A 143 4.51 -10.33 -8.10
C GLY A 143 3.01 -10.05 -7.92
N GLY A 144 2.64 -8.78 -7.84
CA GLY A 144 1.29 -8.36 -7.49
C GLY A 144 0.90 -8.80 -6.07
N THR A 145 -0.40 -8.89 -5.83
CA THR A 145 -0.96 -9.24 -4.52
C THR A 145 -1.82 -10.48 -4.57
N GLY A 146 -1.43 -11.52 -3.82
CA GLY A 146 -2.23 -12.74 -3.71
C GLY A 146 -3.51 -12.56 -2.86
N PRO A 147 -4.50 -13.47 -2.99
CA PRO A 147 -4.52 -14.63 -3.90
C PRO A 147 -4.74 -14.23 -5.37
N TYR A 148 -4.42 -15.14 -6.30
CA TYR A 148 -4.59 -14.92 -7.73
C TYR A 148 -5.79 -15.69 -8.29
N SER A 149 -6.42 -15.12 -9.30
CA SER A 149 -7.44 -15.78 -10.13
C SER A 149 -6.89 -16.02 -11.53
N TYR A 150 -7.20 -17.18 -12.11
CA TYR A 150 -6.61 -17.64 -13.36
C TYR A 150 -7.68 -17.80 -14.45
N VAL A 151 -7.27 -17.56 -15.70
CA VAL A 151 -8.01 -17.94 -16.89
C VAL A 151 -7.01 -18.53 -17.88
N ILE A 152 -7.14 -19.82 -18.17
CA ILE A 152 -6.42 -20.46 -19.28
C ILE A 152 -7.29 -20.35 -20.52
N GLN A 153 -6.76 -19.75 -21.57
CA GLN A 153 -7.38 -19.70 -22.89
C GLN A 153 -6.75 -20.74 -23.81
N LYS A 154 -7.59 -21.37 -24.64
CA LYS A 154 -7.21 -22.22 -25.78
C LYS A 154 -7.73 -21.56 -27.05
N ALA A 155 -6.86 -21.30 -28.02
CA ALA A 155 -7.21 -20.61 -29.27
C ALA A 155 -8.01 -19.29 -29.04
N GLY A 156 -7.65 -18.53 -27.99
CA GLY A 156 -8.28 -17.26 -27.63
C GLY A 156 -9.61 -17.37 -26.88
N LEU A 157 -10.11 -18.58 -26.62
CA LEU A 157 -11.34 -18.81 -25.84
C LEU A 157 -11.01 -19.39 -24.47
N GLN A 158 -11.76 -18.99 -23.44
CA GLN A 158 -11.59 -19.55 -22.09
C GLN A 158 -11.81 -21.06 -22.09
N ALA A 159 -10.82 -21.78 -21.56
CA ALA A 159 -10.79 -23.24 -21.43
C ALA A 159 -10.74 -23.71 -19.97
N GLY A 160 -10.22 -22.89 -19.05
CA GLY A 160 -10.19 -23.20 -17.62
C GLY A 160 -10.05 -21.95 -16.74
N THR A 161 -10.41 -22.09 -15.46
CA THR A 161 -10.30 -21.03 -14.44
C THR A 161 -9.32 -21.38 -13.31
N GLU A 162 -8.72 -22.56 -13.39
CA GLU A 162 -7.70 -23.02 -12.44
C GLU A 162 -6.32 -22.69 -12.97
N SER A 163 -5.32 -22.79 -12.10
CA SER A 163 -3.91 -22.62 -12.49
C SER A 163 -3.38 -23.75 -13.39
N THR A 164 -4.12 -24.85 -13.54
CA THR A 164 -3.80 -25.94 -14.46
C THR A 164 -4.99 -26.36 -15.31
N LEU A 165 -4.71 -26.87 -16.51
CA LEU A 165 -5.68 -27.44 -17.43
C LEU A 165 -5.07 -28.71 -18.04
N THR A 166 -5.78 -29.84 -17.97
CA THR A 166 -5.43 -31.02 -18.76
C THR A 166 -6.21 -31.00 -20.07
N ASP A 167 -5.51 -31.11 -21.19
CA ASP A 167 -6.09 -31.08 -22.53
C ASP A 167 -5.57 -32.25 -23.39
N THR A 168 -6.27 -32.54 -24.48
CA THR A 168 -5.88 -33.54 -25.48
C THR A 168 -6.43 -33.17 -26.86
N SER A 169 -5.87 -33.75 -27.91
CA SER A 169 -6.36 -33.57 -29.29
C SER A 169 -6.39 -34.90 -30.03
N SER A 170 -7.51 -35.22 -30.68
CA SER A 170 -7.65 -36.41 -31.53
C SER A 170 -7.17 -36.20 -32.97
N THR A 171 -6.82 -34.96 -33.32
CA THR A 171 -6.32 -34.56 -34.64
C THR A 171 -4.95 -33.93 -34.53
N ALA A 172 -4.09 -34.20 -35.52
CA ALA A 172 -2.80 -33.52 -35.64
C ALA A 172 -2.99 -32.02 -35.90
N GLY A 173 -2.08 -31.21 -35.40
CA GLY A 173 -2.07 -29.76 -35.56
C GLY A 173 -1.60 -29.02 -34.31
N GLN A 174 -1.30 -27.74 -34.51
CA GLN A 174 -0.88 -26.85 -33.44
C GLN A 174 -2.09 -26.26 -32.70
N MET A 175 -2.04 -26.30 -31.37
CA MET A 175 -2.95 -25.62 -30.46
C MET A 175 -2.18 -24.53 -29.71
N THR A 176 -2.81 -23.36 -29.51
CA THR A 176 -2.21 -22.26 -28.77
C THR A 176 -2.94 -22.02 -27.45
N TYR A 177 -2.16 -21.72 -26.42
CA TYR A 177 -2.64 -21.42 -25.08
C TYR A 177 -2.07 -20.10 -24.58
N LYS A 178 -2.87 -19.40 -23.78
CA LYS A 178 -2.43 -18.20 -23.05
C LYS A 178 -3.03 -18.24 -21.66
N CYS A 179 -2.29 -17.75 -20.69
CA CYS A 179 -2.77 -17.56 -19.35
C CYS A 179 -3.03 -16.09 -19.07
N ILE A 180 -4.17 -15.79 -18.46
CA ILE A 180 -4.49 -14.47 -17.92
C ILE A 180 -4.65 -14.63 -16.42
N VAL A 181 -3.96 -13.80 -15.65
CA VAL A 181 -4.04 -13.82 -14.19
C VAL A 181 -4.44 -12.44 -13.69
N THR A 182 -5.35 -12.41 -12.73
CA THR A 182 -5.74 -11.20 -12.01
C THR A 182 -5.38 -11.35 -10.54
N ASP A 183 -4.71 -10.34 -9.98
CA ASP A 183 -4.35 -10.27 -8.58
C ASP A 183 -5.49 -9.72 -7.70
N ALA A 184 -5.34 -9.85 -6.39
CA ALA A 184 -6.29 -9.35 -5.39
C ALA A 184 -5.95 -7.93 -4.89
N GLY A 185 -5.03 -7.23 -5.56
CA GLY A 185 -4.60 -5.89 -5.19
C GLY A 185 -5.72 -4.85 -5.34
N ALA A 186 -5.51 -3.66 -4.80
CA ALA A 186 -6.45 -2.56 -4.96
C ALA A 186 -6.59 -2.20 -6.46
N GLY A 187 -7.74 -2.55 -7.05
CA GLY A 187 -8.00 -2.38 -8.49
C GLY A 187 -7.83 -3.65 -9.34
N GLY A 188 -7.33 -4.76 -8.78
CA GLY A 188 -7.23 -6.06 -9.43
C GLY A 188 -6.40 -6.04 -10.72
N ALA A 189 -5.08 -5.96 -10.59
CA ALA A 189 -4.20 -5.89 -11.76
C ALA A 189 -4.26 -7.19 -12.55
N THR A 190 -4.33 -7.09 -13.88
CA THR A 190 -4.32 -8.24 -14.79
C THR A 190 -3.03 -8.28 -15.61
N ALA A 191 -2.47 -9.47 -15.77
CA ALA A 191 -1.33 -9.73 -16.64
C ALA A 191 -1.56 -10.99 -17.48
N GLU A 192 -0.91 -11.03 -18.64
CA GLU A 192 -1.00 -12.15 -19.57
C GLU A 192 0.37 -12.83 -19.72
N SER A 193 0.36 -14.14 -19.92
CA SER A 193 1.56 -14.87 -20.31
C SER A 193 1.92 -14.64 -21.77
N PRO A 194 3.15 -14.97 -22.19
CA PRO A 194 3.43 -15.31 -23.58
C PRO A 194 2.51 -16.41 -24.10
N GLU A 195 2.41 -16.54 -25.42
CA GLU A 195 1.67 -17.65 -26.03
C GLU A 195 2.50 -18.94 -25.94
N LEU A 196 1.83 -20.04 -25.56
CA LEU A 196 2.36 -21.40 -25.61
C LEU A 196 1.75 -22.13 -26.81
N SER A 197 2.58 -22.64 -27.71
CA SER A 197 2.14 -23.52 -28.79
C SER A 197 2.44 -24.98 -28.45
N VAL A 198 1.43 -25.85 -28.57
CA VAL A 198 1.55 -27.30 -28.41
C VAL A 198 1.23 -27.96 -29.75
N ASN A 199 2.12 -28.80 -30.25
CA ASN A 199 1.95 -29.46 -31.55
C ASN A 199 1.52 -30.91 -31.35
N PHE A 200 0.37 -31.30 -31.89
CA PHE A 200 -0.08 -32.70 -31.90
C PHE A 200 0.27 -33.37 -33.24
N ILE A 201 0.83 -34.58 -33.20
CA ILE A 201 1.24 -35.38 -34.38
C ILE A 201 0.57 -36.74 -34.44
#